data_AF-A0A2H6CMT5-F1
#
_entry.id   AF-A0A2H6CMT5-F1
#
_cell.length_a   1.000
_cell.length_b   1.000
_cell.length_c   1.000
_cell.angle_alpha   90.00
_cell.angle_beta   90.00
_cell.angle_gamma   90.00
#
_symmetry.space_group_name_H-M   'P 1'
#
loop_
_entity.id
_entity.type
_entity.pdbx_description
1 polymer ?
#
loop_
_entity_poly.entity_id
_entity_poly.type
_entity_poly.pdbx_seq_one_letter_code
_entity_poly.pdbx_strand_id
1 'polypeptide(L)'
;MMDIKQLASQWKAVVVALTGAFGASILTMIIGTILYDWSTVAATIPPLIGGVVSTALMTEGLKAEGLTMYLALPVAMYILQSFVGYPLVSFMLKKEGTRLLKEYQPRSQNRLNEKTQEETKQPKKFIKVSSQYKTSAFVLAKVAFVGLLAMGLSQLTNEAIDSSICALILGVVGHQIGFLEKNVLNQANVFNWLMYGLMAYIFSQLNTVTPQILQGIIIQILILLLLGVLGMFIASSILAKSMKMSTAMAFATSLTALCGFPSDYILTSEVIQHLTNDKQQRDYLTDHMMPKMLVGGFATVSVASIIIASIFLKLL
;
A
#
# COMPACT_ATOMS: atom_id res chain seq x y z
N MET A 1 -9.49 -0.54 -10.40
CA MET A 1 -9.02 0.84 -10.59
C MET A 1 -7.81 0.92 -11.53
N MET A 2 -7.07 -0.17 -11.76
CA MET A 2 -5.94 -0.22 -12.68
C MET A 2 -6.04 -1.40 -13.65
N ASP A 3 -5.51 -1.24 -14.87
CA ASP A 3 -5.38 -2.30 -15.89
C ASP A 3 -4.02 -3.02 -15.77
N ILE A 4 -3.84 -4.22 -16.34
CA ILE A 4 -2.54 -4.95 -16.34
C ILE A 4 -1.44 -4.10 -16.91
N LYS A 5 -1.72 -3.36 -18.00
CA LYS A 5 -0.73 -2.45 -18.60
C LYS A 5 -0.32 -1.34 -17.63
N GLN A 6 -1.23 -0.90 -16.75
CA GLN A 6 -0.93 0.10 -15.73
C GLN A 6 -0.15 -0.51 -14.56
N LEU A 7 -0.51 -1.71 -14.09
CA LEU A 7 0.25 -2.45 -13.08
C LEU A 7 1.66 -2.80 -13.54
N ALA A 8 1.80 -3.38 -14.74
CA ALA A 8 3.08 -3.72 -15.34
C ALA A 8 3.94 -2.48 -15.61
N SER A 9 3.35 -1.35 -15.97
CA SER A 9 4.11 -0.09 -16.13
C SER A 9 4.57 0.51 -14.80
N GLN A 10 4.00 0.09 -13.66
CA GLN A 10 4.43 0.50 -12.32
C GLN A 10 5.47 -0.44 -11.67
N TRP A 11 6.13 -1.34 -12.42
CA TRP A 11 7.18 -2.21 -11.86
C TRP A 11 8.27 -1.41 -11.12
N LYS A 12 8.59 -0.20 -11.58
CA LYS A 12 9.55 0.68 -10.92
C LYS A 12 9.10 1.11 -9.53
N ALA A 13 7.81 1.37 -9.35
CA ALA A 13 7.24 1.69 -8.05
C ALA A 13 7.33 0.49 -7.11
N VAL A 14 7.07 -0.73 -7.59
CA VAL A 14 7.26 -1.97 -6.83
C VAL A 14 8.70 -2.09 -6.34
N VAL A 15 9.68 -1.97 -7.25
CA VAL A 15 11.09 -2.10 -6.88
C VAL A 15 11.49 -1.03 -5.86
N VAL A 16 11.10 0.23 -6.06
CA VAL A 16 11.39 1.31 -5.09
C VAL A 16 10.74 1.03 -3.73
N ALA A 17 9.49 0.57 -3.70
CA ALA A 17 8.79 0.26 -2.45
C ALA A 17 9.46 -0.88 -1.69
N LEU A 18 9.82 -1.97 -2.39
CA LEU A 18 10.51 -3.11 -1.81
C LEU A 18 11.92 -2.73 -1.32
N THR A 19 12.69 -2.01 -2.13
CA THR A 19 14.02 -1.50 -1.72
C THR A 19 13.92 -0.59 -0.50
N GLY A 20 12.87 0.22 -0.42
CA GLY A 20 12.56 1.03 0.75
C GLY A 20 12.30 0.19 2.01
N ALA A 21 11.44 -0.83 1.89
CA ALA A 21 11.18 -1.79 2.97
C ALA A 21 12.46 -2.50 3.44
N PHE A 22 13.28 -3.02 2.51
CA PHE A 22 14.58 -3.61 2.85
C PHE A 22 15.53 -2.61 3.50
N GLY A 23 15.58 -1.37 3.01
CA GLY A 23 16.37 -0.30 3.61
C GLY A 23 15.96 -0.02 5.05
N ALA A 24 14.65 -0.01 5.32
CA ALA A 24 14.11 0.10 6.68
C ALA A 24 14.58 -1.07 7.55
N SER A 25 14.38 -2.31 7.10
CA SER A 25 14.79 -3.51 7.84
C SER A 25 16.28 -3.52 8.13
N ILE A 26 17.13 -3.26 7.14
CA ILE A 26 18.59 -3.30 7.29
C ILE A 26 19.07 -2.22 8.25
N LEU A 27 18.60 -0.98 8.09
CA LEU A 27 19.07 0.12 8.93
C LEU A 27 18.58 -0.02 10.38
N THR A 28 17.30 -0.37 10.57
CA THR A 28 16.74 -0.64 11.90
C THR A 28 17.38 -1.85 12.53
N MET A 29 17.73 -2.89 11.77
CA MET A 29 18.46 -4.04 12.29
C MET A 29 19.87 -3.62 12.74
N ILE A 30 20.69 -3.04 11.86
CA ILE A 30 22.09 -2.70 12.18
C ILE A 30 22.19 -1.71 13.34
N ILE A 31 21.47 -0.59 13.27
CA ILE A 31 21.56 0.47 14.28
C ILE A 31 20.71 0.12 15.51
N GLY A 32 19.54 -0.49 15.31
CA GLY A 32 18.66 -0.86 16.42
C GLY A 32 19.29 -1.90 17.35
N THR A 33 20.03 -2.89 16.82
CA THR A 33 20.68 -3.92 17.67
C THR A 33 21.89 -3.38 18.45
N ILE A 34 22.40 -2.20 18.09
CA ILE A 34 23.42 -1.51 18.89
C ILE A 34 22.77 -0.82 20.11
N LEU A 35 21.52 -0.38 19.97
CA LEU A 35 20.80 0.37 20.99
C LEU A 35 19.94 -0.52 21.90
N TYR A 36 19.41 -1.63 21.37
CA TYR A 36 18.44 -2.49 22.03
C TYR A 36 18.74 -3.98 21.78
N ASP A 37 18.11 -4.86 22.56
CA ASP A 37 18.22 -6.30 22.40
C ASP A 37 17.58 -6.80 21.09
N TRP A 38 18.06 -7.95 20.62
CA TRP A 38 17.62 -8.55 19.36
C TRP A 38 16.11 -8.75 19.30
N SER A 39 15.51 -9.30 20.36
CA SER A 39 14.09 -9.62 20.41
C SER A 39 13.22 -8.37 20.28
N THR A 40 13.62 -7.25 20.88
CA THR A 40 12.94 -5.97 20.65
C THR A 40 13.02 -5.54 19.18
N VAL A 41 14.22 -5.52 18.61
CA VAL A 41 14.42 -5.03 17.23
C VAL A 41 13.65 -5.92 16.25
N ALA A 42 13.77 -7.25 16.41
CA ALA A 42 13.07 -8.23 15.61
C ALA A 42 11.55 -8.06 15.72
N ALA A 43 11.01 -7.88 16.94
CA ALA A 43 9.57 -7.69 17.18
C ALA A 43 8.98 -6.45 16.49
N THR A 44 9.78 -5.45 16.13
CA THR A 44 9.29 -4.18 15.61
C THR A 44 9.44 -4.01 14.10
N ILE A 45 10.41 -4.67 13.46
CA ILE A 45 10.68 -4.49 12.02
C ILE A 45 9.53 -4.98 11.13
N PRO A 46 8.94 -6.18 11.31
CA PRO A 46 7.84 -6.62 10.44
C PRO A 46 6.59 -5.73 10.54
N PRO A 47 6.12 -5.36 11.76
CA PRO A 47 5.01 -4.40 11.93
C PRO A 47 5.28 -3.05 11.26
N LEU A 48 6.53 -2.56 11.31
CA LEU A 48 6.97 -1.32 10.66
C LEU A 48 6.69 -1.30 9.15
N ILE A 49 6.68 -2.46 8.49
CA ILE A 49 6.60 -2.58 7.03
C ILE A 49 5.26 -3.20 6.58
N GLY A 50 4.56 -3.89 7.47
CA GLY A 50 3.61 -4.92 7.09
C GLY A 50 2.20 -4.80 7.64
N GLY A 51 1.88 -3.68 8.27
CA GLY A 51 0.54 -3.37 8.74
C GLY A 51 -0.03 -4.43 9.69
N VAL A 52 -1.36 -4.52 9.74
CA VAL A 52 -2.08 -5.35 10.72
C VAL A 52 -1.75 -6.86 10.61
N VAL A 53 -1.51 -7.37 9.40
CA VAL A 53 -1.24 -8.80 9.17
C VAL A 53 0.13 -9.17 9.73
N SER A 54 1.17 -8.37 9.44
CA SER A 54 2.51 -8.65 10.00
C SER A 54 2.56 -8.43 11.51
N THR A 55 1.79 -7.48 12.03
CA THR A 55 1.61 -7.33 13.48
C THR A 55 1.02 -8.58 14.10
N ALA A 56 -0.06 -9.11 13.53
CA ALA A 56 -0.70 -10.33 14.02
C ALA A 56 0.28 -11.52 13.98
N LEU A 57 0.93 -11.77 12.84
CA LEU A 57 1.92 -12.84 12.68
C LEU A 57 3.05 -12.73 13.70
N MET A 58 3.57 -11.52 13.91
CA MET A 58 4.66 -11.30 14.86
C MET A 58 4.21 -11.51 16.30
N THR A 59 3.03 -11.01 16.67
CA THR A 59 2.44 -11.21 18.00
C THR A 59 2.16 -12.70 18.28
N GLU A 60 1.67 -13.44 17.31
CA GLU A 60 1.43 -14.88 17.45
C GLU A 60 2.74 -15.67 17.57
N GLY A 61 3.74 -15.39 16.73
CA GLY A 61 5.04 -16.05 16.82
C GLY A 61 5.76 -15.77 18.13
N LEU A 62 5.73 -14.53 18.64
CA LEU A 62 6.27 -14.20 19.96
C LEU A 62 5.57 -14.97 21.10
N LYS A 63 4.26 -15.22 20.98
CA LYS A 63 3.54 -16.07 21.96
C LYS A 63 3.99 -17.52 21.88
N ALA A 64 4.17 -18.05 20.67
CA ALA A 64 4.60 -19.43 20.45
C ALA A 64 5.99 -19.71 21.05
N GLU A 65 6.91 -18.75 20.94
CA GLU A 65 8.26 -18.82 21.52
C GLU A 65 8.31 -18.47 23.03
N GLY A 66 7.18 -18.19 23.67
CA GLY A 66 7.13 -17.82 25.09
C GLY A 66 7.65 -16.42 25.41
N LEU A 67 7.96 -15.61 24.39
CA LEU A 67 8.49 -14.23 24.46
C LEU A 67 7.40 -13.19 24.79
N THR A 68 6.60 -13.49 25.82
CA THR A 68 5.40 -12.73 26.21
C THR A 68 5.68 -11.27 26.59
N MET A 69 6.88 -10.96 27.08
CA MET A 69 7.29 -9.60 27.44
C MET A 69 7.39 -8.64 26.23
N TYR A 70 7.52 -9.18 25.01
CA TYR A 70 7.69 -8.39 23.78
C TYR A 70 6.37 -8.18 23.01
N LEU A 71 5.26 -8.77 23.44
CA LEU A 71 3.97 -8.75 22.71
C LEU A 71 3.38 -7.36 22.52
N ALA A 72 3.75 -6.41 23.37
CA ALA A 72 3.36 -5.02 23.26
C ALA A 72 4.05 -4.28 22.10
N LEU A 73 5.26 -4.71 21.72
CA LEU A 73 6.09 -3.98 20.74
C LEU A 73 5.50 -4.00 19.32
N PRO A 74 5.06 -5.15 18.76
CA PRO A 74 4.49 -5.16 17.41
C PRO A 74 3.26 -4.28 17.27
N VAL A 75 2.40 -4.31 18.29
CA VAL A 75 1.15 -3.55 18.33
C VAL A 75 1.44 -2.07 18.44
N ALA A 76 2.33 -1.68 19.37
CA ALA A 76 2.73 -0.28 19.55
C ALA A 76 3.40 0.30 18.30
N MET A 77 4.29 -0.46 17.63
CA MET A 77 4.93 -0.04 16.38
C MET A 77 3.89 0.23 15.29
N TYR A 78 2.99 -0.73 15.04
CA TYR A 78 1.96 -0.60 14.00
C TYR A 78 1.08 0.64 14.17
N ILE A 79 0.78 1.00 15.41
CA ILE A 79 -0.08 2.15 15.67
C ILE A 79 0.71 3.45 15.55
N LEU A 80 1.89 3.54 16.18
CA LEU A 80 2.71 4.75 16.16
C LEU A 80 3.26 5.07 14.77
N GLN A 81 3.49 4.08 13.92
CA GLN A 81 3.99 4.31 12.56
C GLN A 81 3.01 5.14 11.72
N SER A 82 1.71 4.98 11.93
CA SER A 82 0.69 5.69 11.15
C SER A 82 0.69 7.18 11.47
N PHE A 83 0.93 7.55 12.74
CA PHE A 83 1.02 8.95 13.18
C PHE A 83 2.20 9.69 12.54
N VAL A 84 3.31 9.01 12.28
CA VAL A 84 4.48 9.59 11.61
C VAL A 84 4.37 9.47 10.09
N GLY A 85 3.83 8.35 9.60
CA GLY A 85 3.69 8.04 8.19
C GLY A 85 2.76 8.99 7.46
N TYR A 86 1.54 9.24 7.96
CA TYR A 86 0.55 10.04 7.25
C TYR A 86 1.00 11.48 6.97
N PRO A 87 1.54 12.24 7.95
CA PRO A 87 2.06 13.58 7.69
C PRO A 87 3.22 13.59 6.69
N LEU A 88 4.13 12.61 6.80
CA LEU A 88 5.32 12.53 5.97
C LEU A 88 4.97 12.19 4.52
N VAL A 89 4.07 11.22 4.32
CA VAL A 89 3.51 10.87 3.01
C VAL A 89 2.84 12.09 2.38
N SER A 90 1.94 12.75 3.12
CA SER A 90 1.22 13.93 2.64
C SER A 90 2.17 15.05 2.20
N PHE A 91 3.22 15.31 2.99
CA PHE A 91 4.23 16.32 2.69
C PHE A 91 5.01 15.96 1.41
N MET A 92 5.43 14.71 1.25
CA MET A 92 6.13 14.25 0.05
C MET A 92 5.24 14.27 -1.19
N LEU A 93 3.98 13.84 -1.07
CA LEU A 93 3.00 13.90 -2.15
C LEU A 93 2.70 15.35 -2.55
N LYS A 94 2.60 16.28 -1.60
CA LYS A 94 2.41 17.70 -1.89
C LYS A 94 3.59 18.27 -2.67
N LYS A 95 4.82 17.91 -2.29
CA LYS A 95 6.06 18.29 -2.98
C LYS A 95 6.08 17.74 -4.41
N GLU A 96 5.70 16.47 -4.59
CA GLU A 96 5.65 15.84 -5.90
C GLU A 96 4.55 16.41 -6.79
N GLY A 97 3.33 16.56 -6.26
CA GLY A 97 2.23 17.12 -7.02
C GLY A 97 2.50 18.56 -7.46
N THR A 98 3.13 19.37 -6.60
CA THR A 98 3.58 20.73 -6.97
C THR A 98 4.63 20.71 -8.09
N ARG A 99 5.55 19.74 -8.08
CA ARG A 99 6.53 19.56 -9.17
C ARG A 99 5.82 19.19 -10.48
N LEU A 100 4.92 18.22 -10.43
CA LEU A 100 4.16 17.77 -11.60
C LEU A 100 3.30 18.89 -12.19
N LEU A 101 2.67 19.73 -11.36
CA LEU A 101 1.91 20.89 -11.81
C LEU A 101 2.77 21.91 -12.58
N LYS A 102 4.04 22.08 -12.21
CA LYS A 102 4.98 22.95 -12.95
C LYS A 102 5.36 22.36 -14.32
N GLU A 103 5.32 21.04 -14.46
CA GLU A 103 5.60 20.31 -15.69
C GLU A 103 4.36 20.15 -16.58
N TYR A 104 3.17 20.49 -16.08
CA TYR A 104 1.92 20.36 -16.80
C TYR A 104 1.87 21.30 -18.02
N GLN A 105 1.75 20.71 -19.21
CA GLN A 105 1.68 21.44 -20.48
C GLN A 105 0.39 21.08 -21.24
N PRO A 106 -0.62 21.96 -21.26
CA PRO A 106 -1.97 21.65 -21.78
C PRO A 106 -1.99 21.10 -23.21
N ARG A 107 -1.12 21.62 -24.09
CA ARG A 107 -1.03 21.20 -25.51
C ARG A 107 -0.32 19.86 -25.75
N SER A 108 0.46 19.36 -24.79
CA SER A 108 1.15 18.07 -24.92
C SER A 108 0.25 16.91 -24.46
N GLN A 109 -0.54 17.13 -23.39
CA GLN A 109 -1.46 16.12 -22.87
C GLN A 109 -2.64 15.84 -23.78
N ASN A 110 -3.19 16.83 -24.49
CA ASN A 110 -4.27 16.56 -25.44
C ASN A 110 -3.84 15.57 -26.54
N ARG A 111 -2.59 15.67 -27.02
CA ARG A 111 -2.03 14.72 -28.02
C ARG A 111 -1.69 13.35 -27.43
N LEU A 112 -1.27 13.29 -26.15
CA LEU A 112 -1.07 12.03 -25.43
C LEU A 112 -2.39 11.34 -25.10
N ASN A 113 -3.45 12.09 -24.75
CA ASN A 113 -4.78 11.55 -24.52
C ASN A 113 -5.42 11.05 -25.82
N GLU A 114 -5.25 11.75 -26.95
CA GLU A 114 -5.69 11.27 -28.26
C GLU A 114 -4.96 9.98 -28.68
N LYS A 115 -3.63 9.93 -28.54
CA LYS A 115 -2.85 8.70 -28.81
C LYS A 115 -3.16 7.55 -27.85
N THR A 116 -3.38 7.85 -26.57
CA THR A 116 -3.78 6.83 -25.58
C THR A 116 -5.21 6.35 -25.86
N GLN A 117 -6.11 7.20 -26.36
CA GLN A 117 -7.44 6.78 -26.81
C GLN A 117 -7.39 5.91 -28.09
N GLU A 118 -6.47 6.17 -29.01
CA GLU A 118 -6.27 5.32 -30.20
C GLU A 118 -5.56 3.99 -29.90
N GLU A 119 -4.59 3.96 -28.98
CA GLU A 119 -3.87 2.74 -28.55
C GLU A 119 -4.62 1.93 -27.49
N THR A 120 -5.56 2.55 -26.76
CA THR A 120 -6.50 1.85 -25.89
C THR A 120 -7.75 1.45 -26.68
N LYS A 121 -7.56 0.72 -27.79
CA LYS A 121 -8.62 -0.20 -28.22
C LYS A 121 -8.90 -1.11 -27.03
N GLN A 122 -10.07 -0.94 -26.40
CA GLN A 122 -10.51 -1.80 -25.31
C GLN A 122 -10.22 -3.26 -25.71
N PRO A 123 -9.57 -4.08 -24.86
CA PRO A 123 -9.34 -5.47 -25.21
C PRO A 123 -10.67 -6.07 -25.65
N LYS A 124 -10.66 -6.82 -26.77
CA LYS A 124 -11.86 -7.46 -27.31
C LYS A 124 -12.51 -8.25 -26.17
N LYS A 125 -13.61 -7.72 -25.62
CA LYS A 125 -14.30 -8.32 -24.48
C LYS A 125 -14.80 -9.69 -24.91
N PHE A 126 -14.25 -10.75 -24.32
CA PHE A 126 -14.69 -12.13 -24.57
C PHE A 126 -16.09 -12.37 -24.00
N ILE A 127 -16.45 -11.67 -22.92
CA ILE A 127 -17.77 -11.75 -22.29
C ILE A 127 -18.50 -10.42 -22.48
N LYS A 128 -19.52 -10.40 -23.35
CA LYS A 128 -20.49 -9.30 -23.42
C LYS A 128 -21.60 -9.58 -22.41
N VAL A 129 -21.48 -9.02 -21.20
CA VAL A 129 -22.59 -9.03 -20.24
C VAL A 129 -23.71 -8.14 -20.78
N SER A 130 -24.92 -8.69 -20.94
CA SER A 130 -26.12 -7.97 -21.38
C SER A 130 -26.42 -6.78 -20.45
N SER A 131 -26.91 -5.67 -21.01
CA SER A 131 -27.25 -4.44 -20.27
C SER A 131 -28.26 -4.65 -19.13
N GLN A 132 -28.99 -5.77 -19.15
CA GLN A 132 -29.98 -6.16 -18.14
C GLN A 132 -29.38 -6.57 -16.79
N TYR A 133 -28.08 -6.88 -16.73
CA TYR A 133 -27.38 -7.32 -15.51
C TYR A 133 -26.48 -6.25 -14.88
N LYS A 134 -26.66 -4.97 -15.23
CA LYS A 134 -25.89 -3.84 -14.65
C LYS A 134 -26.52 -3.26 -13.37
N THR A 135 -27.15 -4.10 -12.55
CA THR A 135 -27.61 -3.65 -11.23
C THR A 135 -26.44 -3.62 -10.24
N SER A 136 -26.45 -2.68 -9.29
CA SER A 136 -25.39 -2.60 -8.27
C SER A 136 -25.22 -3.92 -7.50
N ALA A 137 -26.32 -4.63 -7.24
CA ALA A 137 -26.30 -5.93 -6.58
C ALA A 137 -25.58 -7.02 -7.41
N PHE A 138 -25.86 -7.11 -8.71
CA PHE A 138 -25.18 -8.08 -9.58
C PHE A 138 -23.69 -7.75 -9.75
N VAL A 139 -23.38 -6.47 -9.86
CA VAL A 139 -22.01 -5.97 -9.92
C VAL A 139 -21.23 -6.33 -8.64
N LEU A 140 -21.85 -6.13 -7.46
CA LEU A 140 -21.29 -6.58 -6.18
C LEU A 140 -21.12 -8.09 -6.11
N ALA A 141 -22.10 -8.86 -6.58
CA ALA A 141 -22.01 -10.32 -6.61
C ALA A 141 -20.83 -10.82 -7.45
N LYS A 142 -20.56 -10.18 -8.61
CA LYS A 142 -19.36 -10.49 -9.41
C LYS A 142 -18.07 -10.21 -8.68
N VAL A 143 -17.99 -9.07 -7.98
CA VAL A 143 -16.79 -8.71 -7.19
C VAL A 143 -16.61 -9.67 -6.02
N ALA A 144 -17.69 -9.99 -5.30
CA ALA A 144 -17.68 -10.95 -4.20
C ALA A 144 -17.27 -12.35 -4.68
N PHE A 145 -17.77 -12.79 -5.84
CA PHE A 145 -17.38 -14.06 -6.45
C PHE A 145 -15.88 -14.12 -6.75
N VAL A 146 -15.30 -13.05 -7.31
CA VAL A 146 -13.84 -12.98 -7.53
C VAL A 146 -13.08 -12.97 -6.21
N GLY A 147 -13.59 -12.29 -5.18
CA GLY A 147 -13.02 -12.33 -3.83
C GLY A 147 -13.03 -13.73 -3.21
N LEU A 148 -14.14 -14.46 -3.33
CA LEU A 148 -14.25 -15.84 -2.85
C LEU A 148 -13.30 -16.79 -3.60
N LEU A 149 -13.16 -16.62 -4.92
CA LEU A 149 -12.17 -17.37 -5.70
C LEU A 149 -10.75 -17.04 -5.23
N ALA A 150 -10.44 -15.79 -4.93
CA ALA A 150 -9.14 -15.40 -4.40
C ALA A 150 -8.83 -16.07 -3.05
N MET A 151 -9.80 -16.09 -2.15
CA MET A 151 -9.68 -16.78 -0.85
C MET A 151 -9.47 -18.29 -1.05
N GLY A 152 -10.26 -18.91 -1.93
CA GLY A 152 -10.10 -20.34 -2.25
C GLY A 152 -8.75 -20.67 -2.88
N LEU A 153 -8.24 -19.82 -3.79
CA LEU A 153 -6.90 -19.99 -4.37
C LEU A 153 -5.81 -19.88 -3.30
N SER A 154 -5.90 -18.88 -2.42
CA SER A 154 -4.93 -18.70 -1.33
C SER A 154 -4.87 -19.95 -0.44
N GLN A 155 -6.03 -20.50 -0.06
CA GLN A 155 -6.13 -21.75 0.71
C GLN A 155 -5.54 -22.95 -0.03
N LEU A 156 -5.80 -23.09 -1.34
CA LEU A 156 -5.23 -24.16 -2.17
C LEU A 156 -3.70 -24.08 -2.27
N THR A 157 -3.13 -22.89 -2.14
CA THR A 157 -1.67 -22.69 -2.08
C THR A 157 -1.09 -22.87 -0.68
N ASN A 158 -1.85 -23.40 0.29
CA ASN A 158 -1.49 -23.43 1.71
C ASN A 158 -1.07 -22.04 2.24
N GLU A 159 -1.79 -20.99 1.81
CA GLU A 159 -1.51 -19.60 2.17
C GLU A 159 -0.11 -19.10 1.78
N ALA A 160 0.58 -19.81 0.88
CA ALA A 160 1.86 -19.35 0.33
C ALA A 160 1.72 -18.03 -0.44
N ILE A 161 0.54 -17.76 -0.99
CA ILE A 161 0.18 -16.48 -1.59
C ILE A 161 -1.01 -15.90 -0.82
N ASP A 162 -0.83 -14.69 -0.28
CA ASP A 162 -1.89 -14.00 0.45
C ASP A 162 -3.14 -13.78 -0.41
N SER A 163 -4.30 -13.88 0.24
CA SER A 163 -5.61 -13.70 -0.38
C SER A 163 -5.77 -12.34 -1.07
N SER A 164 -5.14 -11.28 -0.57
CA SER A 164 -5.16 -9.95 -1.20
C SER A 164 -4.39 -9.96 -2.52
N ILE A 165 -3.32 -10.76 -2.60
CA ILE A 165 -2.54 -10.92 -3.83
C ILE A 165 -3.32 -11.70 -4.88
N CYS A 166 -3.93 -12.82 -4.47
CA CYS A 166 -4.83 -13.56 -5.34
C CYS A 166 -6.00 -12.66 -5.81
N ALA A 167 -6.55 -11.82 -4.94
CA ALA A 167 -7.64 -10.91 -5.28
C ALA A 167 -7.21 -9.84 -6.28
N LEU A 168 -5.99 -9.30 -6.16
CA LEU A 168 -5.44 -8.38 -7.14
C LEU A 168 -5.29 -9.08 -8.51
N ILE A 169 -4.64 -10.23 -8.55
CA ILE A 169 -4.39 -10.97 -9.80
C ILE A 169 -5.72 -11.33 -10.47
N LEU A 170 -6.65 -11.95 -9.74
CA LEU A 170 -7.95 -12.36 -10.28
C LEU A 170 -8.85 -11.16 -10.61
N GLY A 171 -8.80 -10.08 -9.83
CA GLY A 171 -9.53 -8.85 -10.13
C GLY A 171 -9.07 -8.23 -11.45
N VAL A 172 -7.76 -8.28 -11.68
CA VAL A 172 -7.11 -7.75 -12.88
C VAL A 172 -7.36 -8.65 -14.10
N VAL A 173 -7.24 -9.98 -13.95
CA VAL A 173 -7.61 -10.96 -15.00
C VAL A 173 -9.11 -10.86 -15.32
N GLY A 174 -9.95 -10.80 -14.29
CA GLY A 174 -11.39 -10.60 -14.38
C GLY A 174 -11.77 -9.33 -15.14
N HIS A 175 -10.98 -8.26 -14.97
CA HIS A 175 -11.15 -7.05 -15.76
C HIS A 175 -10.81 -7.25 -17.24
N GLN A 176 -9.70 -7.92 -17.54
CA GLN A 176 -9.25 -8.13 -18.92
C GLN A 176 -10.18 -9.01 -19.75
N ILE A 177 -10.71 -10.09 -19.17
CA ILE A 177 -11.66 -10.97 -19.85
C ILE A 177 -13.03 -10.31 -20.06
N GLY A 178 -13.25 -9.14 -19.44
CA GLY A 178 -14.50 -8.37 -19.51
C GLY A 178 -15.55 -8.78 -18.48
N PHE A 179 -15.20 -9.65 -17.51
CA PHE A 179 -16.09 -10.06 -16.42
C PHE A 179 -16.33 -8.91 -15.43
N LEU A 180 -15.26 -8.19 -15.07
CA LEU A 180 -15.31 -7.00 -14.21
C LEU A 180 -15.14 -5.72 -15.02
N GLU A 181 -16.04 -4.76 -14.83
CA GLU A 181 -15.95 -3.45 -15.46
C GLU A 181 -14.83 -2.57 -14.85
N LYS A 182 -14.34 -1.59 -15.63
CA LYS A 182 -13.38 -0.60 -15.10
C LYS A 182 -14.06 0.22 -14.00
N ASN A 183 -13.43 0.35 -12.83
CA ASN A 183 -14.00 1.09 -11.69
C ASN A 183 -15.36 0.54 -11.22
N VAL A 184 -15.51 -0.79 -11.25
CA VAL A 184 -16.72 -1.54 -10.87
C VAL A 184 -17.39 -1.08 -9.57
N LEU A 185 -16.61 -0.81 -8.51
CA LEU A 185 -17.13 -0.36 -7.21
C LEU A 185 -17.66 1.08 -7.23
N ASN A 186 -17.06 1.96 -8.04
CA ASN A 186 -17.55 3.33 -8.24
C ASN A 186 -18.83 3.32 -9.07
N GLN A 187 -18.91 2.48 -10.10
CA GLN A 187 -20.13 2.34 -10.91
C GLN A 187 -21.32 1.84 -10.09
N ALA A 188 -21.06 0.94 -9.13
CA ALA A 188 -22.08 0.46 -8.20
C ALA A 188 -22.42 1.45 -7.07
N ASN A 189 -21.77 2.62 -7.00
CA ASN A 189 -21.92 3.64 -5.93
C ASN A 189 -21.63 3.13 -4.51
N VAL A 190 -20.84 2.07 -4.38
CA VAL A 190 -20.52 1.42 -3.10
C VAL A 190 -19.10 1.69 -2.63
N PHE A 191 -18.23 2.23 -3.50
CA PHE A 191 -16.83 2.44 -3.18
C PHE A 191 -16.62 3.27 -1.92
N ASN A 192 -17.28 4.44 -1.80
CA ASN A 192 -17.15 5.29 -0.62
C ASN A 192 -17.71 4.59 0.63
N TRP A 193 -18.80 3.84 0.48
CA TRP A 193 -19.39 3.04 1.57
C TRP A 193 -18.42 1.99 2.11
N LEU A 194 -17.72 1.28 1.21
CA LEU A 194 -16.67 0.33 1.56
C LEU A 194 -15.46 1.03 2.21
N MET A 195 -15.07 2.21 1.72
CA MET A 195 -14.00 3.00 2.34
C MET A 195 -14.34 3.45 3.75
N TYR A 196 -15.58 3.87 4.02
CA TYR A 196 -16.01 4.21 5.38
C TYR A 196 -15.97 3.00 6.32
N GLY A 197 -16.42 1.83 5.86
CA GLY A 197 -16.34 0.59 6.64
C GLY A 197 -14.89 0.19 6.94
N LEU A 198 -14.00 0.29 5.95
CA LEU A 198 -12.58 -0.03 6.12
C LEU A 198 -11.89 0.96 7.07
N MET A 199 -12.27 2.24 7.02
CA MET A 199 -11.71 3.24 7.92
C MET A 199 -12.21 3.08 9.37
N ALA A 200 -13.47 2.70 9.55
CA ALA A 200 -14.00 2.32 10.86
C ALA A 200 -13.26 1.11 11.44
N TYR A 201 -12.95 0.10 10.61
CA TYR A 201 -12.13 -1.04 11.01
C TYR A 201 -10.72 -0.60 11.45
N ILE A 202 -10.04 0.26 10.68
CA ILE A 202 -8.71 0.78 11.05
C ILE A 202 -8.75 1.53 12.37
N PHE A 203 -9.75 2.39 12.60
CA PHE A 203 -9.89 3.10 13.87
C PHE A 203 -10.21 2.18 15.04
N SER A 204 -10.92 1.07 14.82
CA SER A 204 -11.14 0.07 15.88
C SER A 204 -9.84 -0.56 16.38
N GLN A 205 -8.84 -0.72 15.49
CA GLN A 205 -7.51 -1.23 15.87
C GLN A 205 -6.68 -0.22 16.67
N LEU A 206 -6.95 1.08 16.54
CA LEU A 206 -6.30 2.10 17.39
C LEU A 206 -6.80 2.02 18.84
N ASN A 207 -8.04 1.55 19.05
CA ASN A 207 -8.65 1.46 20.38
C ASN A 207 -8.06 0.35 21.27
N THR A 208 -7.24 -0.55 20.71
CA THR A 208 -6.58 -1.60 21.50
C THR A 208 -5.34 -1.10 22.24
N VAL A 209 -4.98 0.18 22.12
CA VAL A 209 -3.82 0.78 22.78
C VAL A 209 -4.23 1.47 24.06
N THR A 210 -3.70 0.98 25.17
CA THR A 210 -3.81 1.67 26.45
C THR A 210 -2.54 2.51 26.69
N PRO A 211 -2.64 3.72 27.27
CA PRO A 211 -1.47 4.51 27.67
C PRO A 211 -0.46 3.71 28.52
N GLN A 212 -0.94 2.72 29.26
CA GLN A 212 -0.15 1.79 30.06
C GLN A 212 0.76 0.90 29.21
N ILE A 213 0.31 0.43 28.03
CA ILE A 213 1.14 -0.36 27.10
C ILE A 213 2.28 0.51 26.53
N LEU A 214 2.03 1.80 26.31
CA LEU A 214 3.03 2.73 25.77
C LEU A 214 4.05 3.19 26.83
N GLN A 215 3.67 3.14 28.11
CA GLN A 215 4.52 3.59 29.22
C GLN A 215 5.75 2.68 29.34
N GLY A 216 6.91 3.18 28.94
CA GLY A 216 8.19 2.48 29.01
C GLY A 216 8.76 2.04 27.65
N ILE A 217 7.93 1.83 26.63
CA ILE A 217 8.38 1.40 25.29
C ILE A 217 8.28 2.49 24.23
N ILE A 218 7.54 3.59 24.48
CA ILE A 218 7.28 4.62 23.47
C ILE A 218 8.56 5.23 22.88
N ILE A 219 9.57 5.52 23.71
CA ILE A 219 10.84 6.11 23.26
C ILE A 219 11.57 5.13 22.34
N GLN A 220 11.59 3.85 22.70
CA GLN A 220 12.21 2.79 21.91
C GLN A 220 11.52 2.63 20.55
N ILE A 221 10.19 2.60 20.53
CA ILE A 221 9.41 2.53 19.28
C ILE A 221 9.67 3.76 18.40
N LEU A 222 9.68 4.97 18.95
CA LEU A 222 9.94 6.18 18.17
C LEU A 222 11.35 6.19 17.56
N ILE A 223 12.35 5.72 18.29
CA ILE A 223 13.73 5.61 17.78
C ILE A 223 13.79 4.59 16.63
N LEU A 224 13.24 3.38 16.82
CA LEU A 224 13.23 2.34 15.79
C LEU A 224 12.41 2.73 14.56
N LEU A 225 11.32 3.47 14.76
CA LEU A 225 10.50 4.04 13.70
C LEU A 225 11.27 5.10 12.90
N LEU A 226 11.97 6.01 13.57
CA LEU A 226 12.82 7.01 12.92
C LEU A 226 13.93 6.35 12.10
N LEU A 227 14.57 5.30 12.63
CA LEU A 227 15.56 4.52 11.89
C LEU A 227 14.94 3.84 10.67
N GLY A 228 13.73 3.27 10.80
CA GLY A 228 13.04 2.66 9.67
C GLY A 228 12.71 3.67 8.57
N VAL A 229 12.14 4.82 8.96
CA VAL A 229 11.84 5.94 8.04
C VAL A 229 13.12 6.47 7.37
N LEU A 230 14.22 6.58 8.11
CA LEU A 230 15.51 7.01 7.58
C LEU A 230 16.06 5.98 6.58
N GLY A 231 15.95 4.69 6.88
CA GLY A 231 16.34 3.59 6.00
C GLY A 231 15.54 3.60 4.70
N MET A 232 14.22 3.79 4.81
CA MET A 232 13.34 4.00 3.65
C MET A 232 13.78 5.19 2.81
N PHE A 233 14.09 6.32 3.45
CA PHE A 233 14.52 7.54 2.75
C PHE A 233 15.82 7.33 1.99
N ILE A 234 16.84 6.77 2.63
CA ILE A 234 18.15 6.54 2.02
C ILE A 234 18.01 5.58 0.84
N ALA A 235 17.39 4.41 1.05
CA ALA A 235 17.28 3.37 0.04
C ALA A 235 16.44 3.81 -1.17
N SER A 236 15.29 4.44 -0.93
CA SER A 236 14.43 4.94 -2.02
C SER A 236 15.07 6.12 -2.77
N SER A 237 15.82 6.98 -2.09
CA SER A 237 16.51 8.13 -2.71
C SER A 237 17.63 7.71 -3.64
N ILE A 238 18.38 6.66 -3.28
CA ILE A 238 19.43 6.08 -4.15
C ILE A 238 18.82 5.57 -5.45
N LEU A 239 17.67 4.90 -5.37
CA LEU A 239 17.03 4.27 -6.52
C LEU A 239 16.17 5.24 -7.36
N ALA A 240 15.79 6.40 -6.80
CA ALA A 240 14.91 7.38 -7.44
C ALA A 240 15.37 7.78 -8.85
N LYS A 241 16.66 8.14 -9.01
CA LYS A 241 17.22 8.57 -10.30
C LYS A 241 17.21 7.45 -11.34
N SER A 242 17.64 6.25 -10.96
CA SER A 242 17.66 5.07 -11.84
C SER A 242 16.26 4.71 -12.34
N MET A 243 15.26 4.85 -11.47
CA MET A 243 13.88 4.53 -11.76
C MET A 243 13.11 5.66 -12.48
N LYS A 244 13.77 6.78 -12.81
CA LYS A 244 13.14 7.97 -13.41
C LYS A 244 11.97 8.49 -12.57
N MET A 245 12.12 8.45 -11.24
CA MET A 245 11.17 8.99 -10.27
C MET A 245 11.82 10.16 -9.55
N SER A 246 11.02 11.16 -9.18
CA SER A 246 11.52 12.18 -8.27
C SER A 246 11.82 11.55 -6.91
N THR A 247 12.75 12.13 -6.15
CA THR A 247 13.06 11.66 -4.79
C THR A 247 11.83 11.72 -3.89
N ALA A 248 10.97 12.74 -4.06
CA ALA A 248 9.73 12.87 -3.29
C ALA A 248 8.74 11.74 -3.60
N MET A 249 8.56 11.40 -4.87
CA MET A 249 7.69 10.29 -5.28
C MET A 249 8.27 8.94 -4.87
N ALA A 250 9.58 8.74 -5.03
CA ALA A 250 10.25 7.50 -4.63
C ALA A 250 10.11 7.26 -3.13
N PHE A 251 10.34 8.30 -2.33
CA PHE A 251 10.18 8.20 -0.89
C PHE A 251 8.71 8.04 -0.48
N ALA A 252 7.78 8.79 -1.05
CA ALA A 252 6.34 8.59 -0.83
C ALA A 252 5.91 7.15 -1.15
N THR A 253 6.42 6.59 -2.25
CA THR A 253 6.16 5.20 -2.65
C THR A 253 6.73 4.21 -1.64
N SER A 254 7.90 4.48 -1.06
CA SER A 254 8.45 3.65 0.02
C SER A 254 7.64 3.74 1.32
N LEU A 255 7.15 4.93 1.66
CA LEU A 255 6.38 5.18 2.89
C LEU A 255 5.00 4.51 2.87
N THR A 256 4.54 4.03 1.71
CA THR A 256 3.34 3.18 1.61
C THR A 256 3.41 1.94 2.51
N ALA A 257 4.62 1.45 2.83
CA ALA A 257 4.83 0.36 3.79
C ALA A 257 4.29 0.67 5.20
N LEU A 258 4.21 1.96 5.57
CA LEU A 258 3.70 2.38 6.89
C LEU A 258 2.18 2.52 6.90
N CYS A 259 1.57 2.79 5.75
CA CYS A 259 0.19 3.26 5.64
C CYS A 259 -0.72 2.21 4.99
N GLY A 260 -0.34 1.75 3.80
CA GLY A 260 -1.10 0.80 3.01
C GLY A 260 -2.44 1.33 2.52
N PHE A 261 -3.17 0.45 1.84
CA PHE A 261 -4.55 0.73 1.44
C PHE A 261 -5.50 0.57 2.64
N PRO A 262 -6.49 1.48 2.85
CA PRO A 262 -6.95 2.56 1.97
C PRO A 262 -6.31 3.92 2.26
N SER A 263 -5.48 4.04 3.29
CA SER A 263 -4.87 5.30 3.71
C SER A 263 -4.07 5.95 2.58
N ASP A 264 -3.29 5.17 1.82
CA ASP A 264 -2.55 5.64 0.65
C ASP A 264 -3.45 6.28 -0.40
N TYR A 265 -4.63 5.71 -0.65
CA TYR A 265 -5.60 6.24 -1.61
C TYR A 265 -6.17 7.57 -1.12
N ILE A 266 -6.59 7.63 0.14
CA ILE A 266 -7.22 8.82 0.73
C ILE A 266 -6.23 9.97 0.78
N LEU A 267 -5.03 9.76 1.34
CA LEU A 267 -4.00 10.78 1.44
C LEU A 267 -3.61 11.31 0.06
N THR A 268 -3.46 10.42 -0.93
CA THR A 268 -3.13 10.83 -2.30
C THR A 268 -4.27 11.64 -2.92
N SER A 269 -5.51 11.20 -2.76
CA SER A 269 -6.68 11.90 -3.28
C SER A 269 -6.84 13.29 -2.65
N GLU A 270 -6.72 13.39 -1.32
CA GLU A 270 -6.83 14.65 -0.58
C GLU A 270 -5.73 15.63 -0.99
N VAL A 271 -4.48 15.18 -1.09
CA VAL A 271 -3.37 16.03 -1.54
C VAL A 271 -3.62 16.53 -2.97
N ILE A 272 -4.06 15.67 -3.88
CA ILE A 272 -4.38 16.07 -5.26
C ILE A 272 -5.51 17.10 -5.29
N GLN A 273 -6.58 16.88 -4.53
CA GLN A 273 -7.72 17.79 -4.43
C GLN A 273 -7.32 19.15 -3.83
N HIS A 274 -6.41 19.15 -2.86
CA HIS A 274 -5.89 20.36 -2.23
C HIS A 274 -4.98 21.17 -3.16
N LEU A 275 -4.26 20.50 -4.07
CA LEU A 275 -3.31 21.16 -4.99
C LEU A 275 -3.97 21.86 -6.17
N THR A 276 -5.14 21.40 -6.62
CA THR A 276 -5.80 21.99 -7.79
C THR A 276 -7.32 21.81 -7.83
N ASN A 277 -8.00 22.86 -8.28
CA ASN A 277 -9.42 22.86 -8.61
C ASN A 277 -9.68 22.56 -10.10
N ASP A 278 -8.64 22.54 -10.94
CA ASP A 278 -8.77 22.24 -12.36
C ASP A 278 -8.87 20.72 -12.62
N LYS A 279 -9.86 20.32 -13.41
CA LYS A 279 -10.15 18.90 -13.68
C LYS A 279 -9.02 18.23 -14.47
N GLN A 280 -8.43 18.89 -15.46
CA GLN A 280 -7.38 18.28 -16.29
C GLN A 280 -6.09 18.11 -15.50
N GLN A 281 -5.73 19.10 -14.67
CA GLN A 281 -4.60 18.99 -13.76
C GLN A 281 -4.82 17.89 -12.72
N ARG A 282 -6.04 17.77 -12.18
CA ARG A 282 -6.42 16.71 -11.24
C ARG A 282 -6.28 15.32 -11.85
N ASP A 283 -6.77 15.14 -13.07
CA ASP A 283 -6.66 13.87 -13.80
C ASP A 283 -5.18 13.55 -14.07
N TYR A 284 -4.40 14.54 -14.51
CA TYR A 284 -2.96 14.37 -14.72
C TYR A 284 -2.20 13.95 -13.44
N LEU A 285 -2.44 14.62 -12.31
CA LEU A 285 -1.84 14.26 -11.03
C LEU A 285 -2.27 12.86 -10.59
N THR A 286 -3.55 12.53 -10.75
CA THR A 286 -4.10 11.22 -10.41
C THR A 286 -3.41 10.12 -11.21
N ASP A 287 -3.27 10.30 -12.52
CA ASP A 287 -2.61 9.33 -13.40
C ASP A 287 -1.12 9.14 -13.08
N HIS A 288 -0.46 10.18 -12.55
CA HIS A 288 0.97 10.12 -12.24
C HIS A 288 1.27 9.63 -10.82
N MET A 289 0.44 9.95 -9.84
CA MET A 289 0.71 9.68 -8.43
C MET A 289 -0.02 8.44 -7.92
N MET A 290 -1.32 8.30 -8.22
CA MET A 290 -2.18 7.27 -7.62
C MET A 290 -1.71 5.84 -7.95
N PRO A 291 -1.36 5.49 -9.21
CA PRO A 291 -0.86 4.16 -9.54
C PRO A 291 0.36 3.74 -8.72
N LYS A 292 1.29 4.66 -8.47
CA LYS A 292 2.55 4.37 -7.77
C LYS A 292 2.32 4.10 -6.30
N MET A 293 1.44 4.88 -5.67
CA MET A 293 1.08 4.71 -4.26
C MET A 293 0.35 3.39 -4.03
N LEU A 294 -0.65 3.07 -4.84
CA LEU A 294 -1.42 1.83 -4.69
C LEU A 294 -0.60 0.57 -4.94
N VAL A 295 0.21 0.58 -6.00
CA VAL A 295 1.07 -0.56 -6.33
C VAL A 295 2.22 -0.71 -5.33
N GLY A 296 2.78 0.41 -4.86
CA GLY A 296 3.79 0.42 -3.81
C GLY A 296 3.26 -0.18 -2.50
N GLY A 297 2.11 0.30 -2.02
CA GLY A 297 1.50 -0.17 -0.78
C GLY A 297 1.11 -1.64 -0.83
N PHE A 298 0.62 -2.10 -1.98
CA PHE A 298 0.36 -3.52 -2.18
C PHE A 298 1.65 -4.36 -2.14
N ALA A 299 2.72 -3.92 -2.83
CA ALA A 299 3.99 -4.64 -2.84
C ALA A 299 4.62 -4.74 -1.43
N THR A 300 4.47 -3.71 -0.62
CA THR A 300 5.05 -3.68 0.73
C THR A 300 4.17 -4.42 1.73
N VAL A 301 2.91 -4.00 1.89
CA VAL A 301 2.00 -4.49 2.94
C VAL A 301 1.50 -5.91 2.68
N SER A 302 1.46 -6.38 1.44
CA SER A 302 1.05 -7.76 1.13
C SER A 302 2.22 -8.72 0.89
N VAL A 303 3.30 -8.27 0.23
CA VAL A 303 4.41 -9.16 -0.16
C VAL A 303 5.60 -9.04 0.78
N ALA A 304 6.18 -7.84 0.89
CA ALA A 304 7.39 -7.64 1.70
C ALA A 304 7.13 -7.97 3.18
N SER A 305 5.98 -7.55 3.68
CA SER A 305 5.48 -7.76 5.03
C SER A 305 5.57 -9.22 5.49
N ILE A 306 4.94 -10.13 4.74
CA ILE A 306 4.86 -11.56 5.06
C ILE A 306 6.24 -12.20 4.97
N ILE A 307 7.02 -11.85 3.93
CA ILE A 307 8.37 -12.38 3.75
C ILE A 307 9.26 -11.96 4.93
N ILE A 308 9.24 -10.67 5.28
CA ILE A 308 10.04 -10.11 6.37
C ILE A 308 9.59 -10.71 7.70
N ALA A 309 8.28 -10.75 8.00
CA ALA A 309 7.75 -11.38 9.20
C ALA A 309 8.19 -12.85 9.31
N SER A 310 8.06 -13.62 8.23
CA SER A 310 8.45 -15.03 8.19
C SER A 310 9.95 -15.24 8.42
N ILE A 311 10.80 -14.34 7.91
CA ILE A 311 12.25 -14.39 8.14
C ILE A 311 12.55 -14.07 9.60
N PHE A 312 12.00 -13.00 10.14
CA PHE A 312 12.26 -12.57 11.52
C PHE A 312 11.74 -13.56 12.55
N LEU A 313 10.60 -14.21 12.31
CA LEU A 313 10.08 -15.28 13.16
C LEU A 313 11.00 -16.49 13.22
N LYS A 314 11.71 -16.82 12.13
CA LYS A 314 12.71 -17.90 12.12
C LYS A 314 14.02 -17.51 12.81
N LEU A 315 14.23 -16.23 13.05
CA LEU A 315 15.42 -15.67 13.69
C LEU A 315 15.18 -15.31 15.17
N LEU A 316 13.95 -15.45 15.66
CA LEU A 316 13.60 -15.46 17.07
C LEU A 316 13.76 -16.87 17.64
#